data_AF-A0A353H0I7-F1
#
_entry.id   AF-A0A353H0I7-F1
#
_cell.length_a   1.000
_cell.length_b   1.000
_cell.length_c   1.000
_cell.angle_alpha   90.00
_cell.angle_beta   90.00
_cell.angle_gamma   90.00
#
_symmetry.space_group_name_H-M   'P 1'
#
loop_
_entity.id
_entity.type
_entity.pdbx_description
1 polymer ?
#
loop_
_entity_poly.entity_id
_entity_poly.type
_entity_poly.pdbx_seq_one_letter_code
_entity_poly.pdbx_strand_id
1 'polypeptide(L)' 'MKVLLLYPEFPDTFWSFKHALKFIDKKAGAPPLGLLTIASMLPHGWEKRLVDVNIQPLTDDDL' A
#
# COMPACT_ATOMS: atom_id res chain seq x y z
N MET A 1 12.46 -1.98 -17.03
CA MET A 1 12.92 -1.79 -15.63
C MET A 1 11.79 -2.20 -14.71
N LYS A 2 12.08 -2.76 -13.54
CA LYS A 2 11.06 -3.14 -12.55
C LYS A 2 11.07 -2.13 -11.40
N VAL A 3 9.90 -1.84 -10.85
CA VAL A 3 9.74 -0.97 -9.69
C VAL A 3 8.69 -1.54 -8.74
N LEU A 4 9.05 -1.60 -7.45
CA LEU A 4 8.15 -1.94 -6.37
C LEU A 4 7.74 -0.65 -5.63
N LEU A 5 6.45 -0.34 -5.66
CA LEU A 5 5.81 0.71 -4.90
C LEU A 5 5.34 0.08 -3.59
N LEU A 6 6.07 0.32 -2.50
CA LEU A 6 5.74 -0.23 -1.20
C LEU A 6 4.96 0.80 -0.36
N TYR A 7 3.75 0.44 0.05
CA TYR A 7 3.01 1.20 1.06
C TYR A 7 3.22 0.54 2.42
N PRO A 8 3.97 1.20 3.33
CA PRO A 8 4.38 0.59 4.59
C PRO A 8 3.19 0.44 5.55
N GLU A 9 3.36 -0.44 6.53
CA GLU A 9 2.38 -0.60 7.61
C GLU A 9 2.23 0.71 8.39
N PHE A 10 1.00 1.09 8.71
CA PHE A 10 0.73 2.20 9.60
C PHE A 10 1.11 1.84 11.04
N PRO A 11 1.84 2.73 11.75
CA PRO A 11 2.02 2.57 13.18
C PRO A 11 0.68 2.64 13.89
N ASP A 12 0.50 1.80 14.91
CA ASP A 12 -0.65 1.90 15.80
C ASP A 12 -0.48 3.16 16.67
N THR A 13 -1.30 4.17 16.40
CA THR A 13 -1.26 5.48 17.06
C THR A 13 -2.65 5.87 17.52
N PHE A 14 -2.72 6.85 18.43
CA PHE A 14 -3.98 7.39 18.95
C PHE A 14 -4.96 7.84 17.86
N TRP A 15 -4.44 8.36 16.74
CA TRP A 15 -5.25 8.85 15.61
C TRP A 15 -5.46 7.81 14.50
N SER A 16 -4.97 6.57 14.68
CA SER A 16 -5.15 5.53 13.69
C SER A 16 -6.56 4.93 13.78
N PHE A 17 -7.14 4.60 12.62
CA PHE A 17 -8.39 3.86 12.56
C PHE A 17 -8.21 2.33 12.65
N LYS A 18 -7.01 1.84 13.03
CA LYS A 18 -6.63 0.41 12.97
C LYS A 18 -7.62 -0.51 13.70
N HIS A 19 -8.16 -0.06 14.83
CA HIS A 19 -9.16 -0.80 15.60
C HIS A 19 -10.59 -0.54 15.12
N ALA A 20 -10.90 0.70 14.73
CA ALA A 20 -12.24 1.09 14.28
C ALA A 20 -12.65 0.41 12.97
N LEU A 21 -11.71 0.23 12.03
CA LEU A 21 -11.98 -0.36 10.72
C LEU A 21 -12.46 -1.82 10.81
N LYS A 22 -12.12 -2.54 11.89
CA LYS A 22 -12.58 -3.90 12.14
C LYS A 22 -14.11 -3.98 12.30
N PHE A 23 -14.75 -2.94 12.84
CA PHE A 23 -16.21 -2.91 13.02
C PHE A 23 -16.97 -2.84 11.70
N ILE A 24 -16.32 -2.42 10.62
CA ILE A 24 -16.90 -2.32 9.28
C ILE A 24 -16.24 -3.31 8.29
N ASP A 25 -15.55 -4.33 8.82
CA ASP A 25 -14.83 -5.35 8.06
C ASP A 25 -13.88 -4.78 6.99
N LYS A 26 -13.15 -3.73 7.35
CA LYS A 26 -12.12 -3.12 6.50
C LYS A 26 -10.74 -3.25 7.11
N LYS A 27 -9.73 -3.43 6.26
CA LYS A 27 -8.31 -3.45 6.64
C LYS A 27 -7.65 -2.07 6.54
N ALA A 28 -8.10 -1.22 5.62
CA ALA A 28 -7.57 0.13 5.40
C ALA A 28 -8.70 1.13 5.15
N GLY A 29 -8.48 2.39 5.57
CA GLY A 29 -9.46 3.48 5.41
C GLY A 29 -9.40 4.18 4.06
N ALA A 30 -8.24 4.13 3.38
CA ALA A 30 -8.02 4.75 2.09
C ALA A 30 -6.99 3.93 1.28
N PRO A 31 -7.09 3.94 -0.07
CA PRO A 31 -6.05 3.38 -0.92
C PRO A 31 -4.77 4.24 -0.92
N PRO A 32 -3.61 3.71 -1.34
CA PRO A 32 -2.35 4.44 -1.43
C PRO A 32 -2.32 5.41 -2.63
N LEU A 33 -3.22 6.39 -2.63
CA LEU A 33 -3.45 7.33 -3.74
C LEU A 33 -2.17 8.05 -4.19
N GLY A 34 -1.30 8.41 -3.23
CA GLY A 34 0.00 9.01 -3.54
C GLY A 34 0.88 8.11 -4.40
N LEU A 35 1.01 6.82 -4.04
CA LEU A 35 1.79 5.86 -4.82
C LEU A 35 1.16 5.59 -6.19
N LEU A 36 -0.17 5.50 -6.29
CA LEU A 36 -0.86 5.34 -7.57
C LEU A 36 -0.62 6.55 -8.50
N THR A 37 -0.58 7.76 -7.93
CA THR A 37 -0.25 8.98 -8.66
C THR A 37 1.18 8.92 -9.20
N ILE A 38 2.15 8.57 -8.36
CA ILE A 38 3.55 8.39 -8.80
C ILE A 38 3.66 7.30 -9.85
N ALA A 39 2.98 6.16 -9.68
CA ALA A 39 2.97 5.05 -10.64
C ALA A 39 2.53 5.50 -12.05
N SER A 40 1.60 6.45 -12.13
CA SER A 40 1.13 7.03 -13.39
C SER A 40 2.19 7.90 -14.09
N MET A 41 3.08 8.52 -13.31
CA MET A 41 4.17 9.39 -13.81
C MET A 41 5.42 8.61 -14.22
N LEU A 42 5.55 7.35 -13.78
CA LEU A 42 6.67 6.48 -14.15
C LEU A 42 6.59 6.04 -15.62
N PRO A 43 7.74 5.83 -16.29
CA PRO A 43 7.77 5.44 -17.71
C PRO A 43 6.87 4.24 -18.02
N HIS A 44 6.16 4.31 -19.15
CA HIS A 44 5.18 3.27 -19.53
C HIS A 44 5.77 1.87 -19.69
N GLY A 45 7.04 1.76 -20.10
CA GLY A 45 7.73 0.49 -20.27
C GLY A 45 8.28 -0.14 -18.98
N TRP A 46 8.00 0.44 -17.81
CA TRP A 46 8.39 -0.15 -16.53
C TRP A 46 7.32 -1.13 -16.05
N GLU A 47 7.77 -2.27 -15.54
CA GLU A 47 6.93 -3.21 -14.80
C GLU A 47 6.73 -2.64 -13.39
N LYS A 48 5.47 -2.32 -13.05
CA LYS A 48 5.09 -1.63 -11.82
C LYS A 48 4.36 -2.61 -10.93
N ARG A 49 4.86 -2.85 -9.73
CA ARG A 49 4.21 -3.64 -8.69
C ARG A 49 3.89 -2.75 -7.50
N LEU A 50 2.70 -2.88 -6.93
CA LEU A 50 2.28 -2.18 -5.71
C LEU A 50 2.01 -3.22 -4.63
N VAL A 51 2.62 -3.05 -3.46
CA VAL A 51 2.35 -3.85 -2.27
C VAL A 51 1.92 -2.92 -1.15
N ASP A 52 0.73 -3.15 -0.62
CA ASP A 52 0.21 -2.46 0.57
C ASP A 52 0.27 -3.38 1.78
N VAL A 53 1.21 -3.09 2.68
CA VAL A 53 1.48 -3.91 3.88
C VAL A 53 0.31 -3.88 4.87
N ASN A 54 -0.58 -2.89 4.75
CA ASN A 54 -1.76 -2.77 5.62
C ASN A 54 -2.86 -3.79 5.28
N ILE A 55 -2.81 -4.42 4.10
CA ILE A 55 -3.83 -5.38 3.66
C ILE A 55 -3.28 -6.78 3.37
N GLN A 56 -1.99 -6.89 3.03
CA GLN A 56 -1.27 -8.13 2.73
C GLN A 56 0.21 -8.03 3.14
N PRO A 57 0.90 -9.13 3.48
CA PRO A 57 2.34 -9.08 3.79
C PRO A 57 3.19 -8.81 2.54
N LEU A 58 4.38 -8.22 2.74
CA LEU A 58 5.45 -8.22 1.75
C LEU A 58 6.18 -9.56 1.78
N THR A 59 6.46 -10.12 0.61
CA THR A 59 7.09 -11.44 0.43
C THR A 59 8.32 -11.37 -0.48
N ASP A 60 9.16 -12.40 -0.45
CA ASP A 60 10.34 -12.48 -1.32
C ASP A 60 9.98 -12.52 -2.81
N ASP A 61 8.79 -13.01 -3.16
CA ASP A 61 8.27 -13.00 -4.54
C ASP A 61 7.95 -11.58 -5.05
N ASP A 62 7.90 -10.58 -4.16
CA ASP A 62 7.69 -9.18 -4.52
C ASP A 62 8.99 -8.44 -4.89
N LEU A 63 10.16 -9.02 -4.57
CA LEU A 63 11.50 -8.43 -4.70
C LEU A 63 12.21 -8.86 -5.99
#